data_AF-A0A1E3BTE0-F1
#
_entry.id   AF-A0A1E3BTE0-F1
#
_cell.length_a   1.000
_cell.length_b   1.000
_cell.length_c   1.000
_cell.angle_alpha   90.00
_cell.angle_beta   90.00
_cell.angle_gamma   90.00
#
_symmetry.space_group_name_H-M   'P 1'
#
loop_
_entity.id
_entity.type
_entity.pdbx_description
1 polymer ?
#
loop_
_entity_poly.entity_id
_entity_poly.type
_entity_poly.pdbx_seq_one_letter_code
_entity_poly.pdbx_strand_id
1 'polypeptide(L)'
;MRKARAAENRAQRLCQSHGLAPGLARQVQVAAIQSVALYGAELWWQGQKDRRVGIQLMINRQARAITGMLKSTPVGPLVREAGLAPAEALLEARQLKYTTRLLSLPENHPAKEVLPVSFREGDQHAQPGEQTPGNRQWAERNNRGRWSLGQHLARQLANILPVDPSGGFESTTQTTSSQFPGQIEMLPGPEALAAAQSLPPELAIWSDGSRLENGKSGAGMSRARNSR
;
A
#
# COMPACT_ATOMS: atom_id res chain seq x y z
N MET A 1 3.64 -26.52 0.75
CA MET A 1 5.02 -27.05 0.81
C MET A 1 5.28 -28.33 0.00
N ARG A 2 4.37 -29.32 -0.09
CA ARG A 2 4.63 -30.59 -0.82
C ARG A 2 5.04 -30.38 -2.29
N LYS A 3 4.34 -29.49 -3.02
CA LYS A 3 4.65 -29.15 -4.42
C LYS A 3 6.03 -28.49 -4.58
N ALA A 4 6.39 -27.56 -3.67
CA ALA A 4 7.70 -26.92 -3.67
C ALA A 4 8.84 -27.93 -3.42
N ARG A 5 8.65 -28.91 -2.52
CA ARG A 5 9.62 -30.01 -2.32
C ARG A 5 9.78 -30.90 -3.57
N ALA A 6 8.68 -31.18 -4.28
CA ALA A 6 8.76 -31.93 -5.53
C ALA A 6 9.53 -31.16 -6.61
N ALA A 7 9.33 -29.83 -6.70
CA ALA A 7 10.11 -28.97 -7.59
C ALA A 7 11.59 -28.93 -7.18
N GLU A 8 11.88 -28.87 -5.88
CA GLU A 8 13.24 -28.92 -5.33
C GLU A 8 13.97 -30.20 -5.74
N ASN A 9 13.34 -31.37 -5.57
CA ASN A 9 13.93 -32.65 -5.95
C ASN A 9 14.23 -32.73 -7.46
N ARG A 10 13.37 -32.15 -8.31
CA ARG A 10 13.59 -32.09 -9.77
C ARG A 10 14.77 -31.17 -10.10
N ALA A 11 14.82 -29.98 -9.50
CA ALA A 11 15.90 -29.03 -9.69
C ALA A 11 17.25 -29.61 -9.24
N GLN A 12 17.29 -30.32 -8.11
CA GLN A 12 18.49 -31.00 -7.63
C GLN A 12 18.98 -32.08 -8.60
N ARG A 13 18.08 -32.92 -9.12
CA ARG A 13 18.43 -33.94 -10.14
C ARG A 13 19.03 -33.30 -11.39
N LEU A 14 18.48 -32.18 -11.84
CA LEU A 14 19.01 -31.44 -13.00
C LEU A 14 20.41 -30.87 -12.70
N CYS A 15 20.61 -30.26 -11.53
CA CYS A 15 21.91 -29.72 -11.13
C CYS A 15 22.98 -30.81 -11.02
N GLN A 16 22.64 -31.97 -10.45
CA GLN A 16 23.57 -33.10 -10.28
C GLN A 16 23.95 -33.78 -11.59
N SER A 17 23.01 -33.92 -12.53
CA SER A 17 23.25 -34.63 -13.78
C SER A 17 24.00 -33.79 -14.83
N HIS A 18 23.87 -32.46 -14.80
CA HIS A 18 24.40 -31.59 -15.85
C HIS A 18 25.53 -30.66 -15.39
N GLY A 19 25.90 -30.64 -14.10
CA GLY A 19 27.02 -29.83 -13.61
C GLY A 19 26.80 -28.32 -13.79
N LEU A 20 25.62 -27.81 -13.41
CA LEU A 20 25.26 -26.41 -13.60
C LEU A 20 26.16 -25.45 -12.78
N ALA A 21 26.57 -24.34 -13.40
CA ALA A 21 27.24 -23.26 -12.70
C ALA A 21 26.35 -22.72 -11.55
N PRO A 22 26.92 -22.32 -10.39
CA PRO A 22 26.15 -21.89 -9.22
C PRO A 22 25.14 -20.77 -9.52
N GLY A 23 25.48 -19.83 -10.42
CA GLY A 23 24.57 -18.76 -10.84
C GLY A 23 23.30 -19.28 -11.55
N LEU A 24 23.46 -20.27 -12.45
CA LEU A 24 22.33 -20.89 -13.16
C LEU A 24 21.51 -21.77 -12.21
N ALA A 25 22.18 -22.54 -11.33
CA ALA A 25 21.51 -23.34 -10.31
C ALA A 25 20.65 -22.45 -9.41
N ARG A 26 21.16 -21.27 -9.00
CA ARG A 26 20.41 -20.28 -8.25
C ARG A 26 19.18 -19.79 -9.01
N GLN A 27 19.33 -19.40 -10.28
CA GLN A 27 18.22 -18.90 -11.09
C GLN A 27 17.10 -19.94 -11.23
N VAL A 28 17.44 -21.19 -11.56
CA VAL A 28 16.46 -22.28 -11.68
C VAL A 28 15.76 -22.54 -10.35
N GLN A 29 16.50 -22.56 -9.24
CA GLN A 29 15.91 -22.77 -7.92
C GLN A 29 14.98 -21.63 -7.50
N VAL A 30 15.35 -20.38 -7.74
CA VAL A 30 14.49 -19.21 -7.47
C VAL A 30 13.23 -19.29 -8.35
N ALA A 31 13.39 -19.50 -9.66
CA ALA A 31 12.28 -19.52 -10.61
C ALA A 31 11.30 -20.68 -10.38
N ALA A 32 11.79 -21.89 -10.08
CA ALA A 32 10.94 -23.08 -9.97
C ALA A 32 10.41 -23.33 -8.55
N ILE A 33 11.21 -23.08 -7.52
CA ILE A 33 10.87 -23.46 -6.15
C ILE A 33 10.24 -22.27 -5.41
N GLN A 34 10.86 -21.09 -5.48
CA GLN A 34 10.36 -19.93 -4.74
C GLN A 34 9.04 -19.42 -5.32
N SER A 35 8.83 -19.51 -6.63
CA SER A 35 7.54 -19.19 -7.27
C SER A 35 6.38 -19.99 -6.68
N VAL A 36 6.58 -21.30 -6.46
CA VAL A 36 5.58 -22.21 -5.90
C VAL A 36 5.46 -22.05 -4.38
N ALA A 37 6.58 -21.90 -3.68
CA ALA A 37 6.59 -21.84 -2.22
C ALA A 37 6.01 -20.53 -1.67
N LEU A 38 6.28 -19.42 -2.36
CA LEU A 38 5.90 -18.07 -1.95
C LEU A 38 4.65 -17.57 -2.70
N TYR A 39 3.93 -18.45 -3.38
CA TYR A 39 2.69 -18.08 -4.06
C TYR A 39 1.66 -17.52 -3.05
N GLY A 40 1.15 -16.33 -3.35
CA GLY A 40 0.18 -15.63 -2.50
C GLY A 40 0.74 -15.13 -1.18
N ALA A 41 2.06 -15.16 -0.98
CA ALA A 41 2.70 -14.67 0.25
C ALA A 41 2.36 -13.21 0.55
N GLU A 42 2.03 -12.44 -0.48
CA GLU A 42 1.52 -11.08 -0.40
C GLU A 42 0.32 -10.98 0.57
N LEU A 43 -0.57 -11.98 0.56
CA LEU A 43 -1.85 -11.96 1.27
C LEU A 43 -1.83 -12.68 2.61
N TRP A 44 -1.10 -13.79 2.71
CA TRP A 44 -1.16 -14.64 3.91
C TRP A 44 -0.04 -14.39 4.91
N TRP A 45 1.05 -13.71 4.52
CA TRP A 45 2.18 -13.45 5.42
C TRP A 45 1.82 -12.35 6.44
N GLN A 46 1.92 -12.66 7.73
CA GLN A 46 1.66 -11.69 8.81
C GLN A 46 2.64 -11.92 9.99
N GLY A 47 3.88 -12.35 9.69
CA GLY A 47 4.87 -12.66 10.74
C GLY A 47 4.71 -14.04 11.40
N GLN A 48 4.01 -15.00 10.76
CA GLN A 48 3.78 -16.31 11.38
C GLN A 48 5.08 -17.13 11.49
N LYS A 49 5.49 -17.44 12.73
CA LYS A 49 6.77 -18.11 13.04
C LYS A 49 6.91 -19.46 12.32
N ASP A 50 5.86 -20.28 12.31
CA ASP A 50 5.92 -21.65 11.73
C ASP A 50 6.17 -21.63 10.22
N ARG A 51 5.49 -20.71 9.50
CA ARG A 51 5.68 -20.55 8.06
C ARG A 51 7.07 -20.01 7.75
N ARG A 52 7.56 -19.04 8.54
CA ARG A 52 8.92 -18.50 8.43
C ARG A 52 9.96 -19.60 8.56
N VAL A 53 9.85 -20.45 9.58
CA VAL A 53 10.76 -21.57 9.82
C VAL A 53 10.74 -22.56 8.65
N GLY A 54 9.54 -22.93 8.17
CA GLY A 54 9.39 -23.84 7.04
C GLY A 54 10.05 -23.34 5.75
N ILE A 55 9.92 -22.04 5.47
CA ILE A 55 10.54 -21.39 4.30
C ILE A 55 12.05 -21.23 4.51
N GLN A 56 12.51 -20.90 5.71
CA GLN A 56 13.94 -20.80 6.02
C GLN A 56 14.63 -22.16 5.82
N LEU A 57 14.01 -23.26 6.26
CA LEU A 57 14.54 -24.60 6.02
C LEU A 57 14.64 -24.93 4.53
N MET A 58 13.70 -24.47 3.71
CA MET A 58 13.79 -24.61 2.25
C MET A 58 14.95 -23.80 1.67
N ILE A 59 15.08 -22.52 2.05
CA ILE A 59 16.17 -21.65 1.61
C ILE A 59 17.54 -22.24 2.00
N ASN A 60 17.65 -22.80 3.20
CA ASN A 60 18.88 -23.43 3.69
C ASN A 60 19.28 -24.66 2.86
N ARG A 61 18.31 -25.40 2.29
CA ARG A 61 18.60 -26.51 1.38
C ARG A 61 18.98 -26.00 -0.01
N GLN A 62 18.28 -24.98 -0.50
CA GLN A 62 18.62 -24.30 -1.75
C GLN A 62 20.05 -23.76 -1.73
N ALA A 63 20.42 -23.06 -0.66
CA ALA A 63 21.75 -22.49 -0.50
C ALA A 63 22.87 -23.54 -0.55
N ARG A 64 22.65 -24.72 0.05
CA ARG A 64 23.60 -25.84 -0.04
C ARG A 64 23.64 -26.47 -1.42
N ALA A 65 22.50 -26.60 -2.08
CA ALA A 65 22.45 -27.13 -3.44
C ALA A 65 23.13 -26.19 -4.46
N ILE A 66 23.14 -24.88 -4.21
CA ILE A 66 23.82 -23.89 -5.05
C ILE A 66 25.32 -23.87 -4.79
N THR A 67 25.74 -23.86 -3.52
CA THR A 67 27.15 -23.66 -3.14
C THR A 67 27.94 -24.96 -3.01
N GLY A 68 27.28 -26.11 -2.88
CA GLY A 68 27.92 -27.40 -2.60
C GLY A 68 28.47 -27.53 -1.18
N MET A 69 28.16 -26.59 -0.28
CA MET A 69 28.71 -26.54 1.08
C MET A 69 28.14 -27.64 2.00
N LEU A 70 28.92 -27.98 3.03
CA LEU A 70 28.60 -29.03 4.00
C LEU A 70 27.36 -28.70 4.85
N LYS A 71 26.80 -29.74 5.49
CA LYS A 71 25.67 -29.57 6.41
C LYS A 71 26.03 -28.73 7.64
N SER A 72 27.27 -28.82 8.11
CA SER A 72 27.82 -28.10 9.26
C SER A 72 28.09 -26.62 9.00
N THR A 73 28.08 -26.16 7.75
CA THR A 73 28.36 -24.77 7.40
C THR A 73 27.34 -23.83 8.07
N PRO A 74 27.79 -22.75 8.75
CA PRO A 74 26.90 -21.75 9.34
C PRO A 74 25.93 -21.15 8.32
N VAL A 75 24.65 -21.05 8.71
CA VAL A 75 23.55 -20.66 7.79
C VAL A 75 23.67 -19.23 7.27
N GLY A 76 24.12 -18.29 8.11
CA GLY A 76 24.23 -16.87 7.73
C GLY A 76 25.16 -16.65 6.52
N PRO A 77 26.46 -17.02 6.63
CA PRO A 77 27.39 -16.99 5.50
C PRO A 77 26.89 -17.80 4.31
N LEU A 78 26.38 -19.01 4.55
CA LEU A 78 25.89 -19.91 3.50
C LEU A 78 24.80 -19.28 2.62
N VAL A 79 23.81 -18.62 3.23
CA VAL A 79 22.71 -17.98 2.49
C VAL A 79 23.22 -16.78 1.70
N ARG A 80 24.17 -16.03 2.26
CA ARG A 80 24.82 -14.88 1.60
C ARG A 80 25.66 -15.31 0.39
N GLU A 81 26.49 -16.34 0.54
CA GLU A 81 27.30 -16.92 -0.55
C GLU A 81 26.42 -17.51 -1.66
N ALA A 82 25.28 -18.10 -1.31
CA ALA A 82 24.30 -18.56 -2.30
C ALA A 82 23.54 -17.42 -3.01
N GLY A 83 23.77 -16.16 -2.61
CA GLY A 83 23.05 -14.99 -3.12
C GLY A 83 21.55 -15.04 -2.83
N LEU A 84 21.13 -15.68 -1.74
CA LEU A 84 19.73 -15.78 -1.32
C LEU A 84 19.47 -14.80 -0.17
N ALA A 85 18.22 -14.36 -0.04
CA ALA A 85 17.78 -13.58 1.11
C ALA A 85 17.14 -14.51 2.17
N PRO A 86 17.18 -14.15 3.47
CA PRO A 86 16.49 -14.90 4.51
C PRO A 86 14.97 -14.89 4.30
N ALA A 87 14.27 -15.86 4.89
CA ALA A 87 12.84 -16.07 4.66
C ALA A 87 11.98 -14.83 4.94
N GLU A 88 12.25 -14.14 6.04
CA GLU A 88 11.53 -12.95 6.48
C GLU A 88 11.68 -11.80 5.47
N ALA A 89 12.92 -11.45 5.13
CA ALA A 89 13.21 -10.42 4.14
C ALA A 89 12.60 -10.73 2.76
N LEU A 90 12.59 -12.00 2.34
CA LEU A 90 11.95 -12.40 1.08
C LEU A 90 10.42 -12.20 1.12
N LEU A 91 9.77 -12.52 2.24
CA LEU A 91 8.33 -12.40 2.40
C LEU A 91 7.90 -10.93 2.48
N GLU A 92 8.61 -10.13 3.30
CA GLU A 92 8.38 -8.69 3.44
C GLU A 92 8.63 -7.94 2.13
N ALA A 93 9.74 -8.22 1.45
CA ALA A 93 10.03 -7.58 0.16
C ALA A 93 8.97 -7.92 -0.89
N ARG A 94 8.36 -9.11 -0.82
CA ARG A 94 7.30 -9.51 -1.75
C ARG A 94 5.98 -8.78 -1.45
N GLN A 95 5.63 -8.64 -0.18
CA GLN A 95 4.50 -7.83 0.25
C GLN A 95 4.65 -6.37 -0.19
N LEU A 96 5.79 -5.76 0.09
CA LEU A 96 6.08 -4.37 -0.29
C LEU A 96 6.02 -4.18 -1.81
N LYS A 97 6.65 -5.08 -2.59
CA LYS A 97 6.57 -5.00 -4.06
C LYS A 97 5.14 -5.10 -4.57
N TYR A 98 4.32 -5.94 -3.95
CA TYR A 98 2.91 -6.07 -4.32
C TYR A 98 2.10 -4.82 -3.95
N THR A 99 2.31 -4.27 -2.76
CA THR A 99 1.61 -3.04 -2.33
C THR A 99 1.98 -1.87 -3.24
N THR A 100 3.28 -1.64 -3.47
CA THR A 100 3.77 -0.60 -4.39
C THR A 100 3.23 -0.80 -5.81
N ARG A 101 3.24 -2.04 -6.32
CA ARG A 101 2.66 -2.35 -7.63
C ARG A 101 1.17 -2.00 -7.66
N LEU A 102 0.41 -2.36 -6.63
CA LEU A 102 -1.03 -2.12 -6.61
C LEU A 102 -1.37 -0.62 -6.56
N LEU A 103 -0.62 0.16 -5.77
CA LEU A 103 -0.81 1.60 -5.64
C LEU A 103 -0.42 2.36 -6.92
N SER A 104 0.62 1.90 -7.61
CA SER A 104 1.11 2.50 -8.87
C SER A 104 0.28 2.15 -10.11
N LEU A 105 -0.75 1.30 -9.99
CA LEU A 105 -1.64 1.02 -11.11
C LEU A 105 -2.49 2.25 -11.49
N PRO A 106 -2.85 2.39 -12.78
CA PRO A 106 -3.79 3.42 -13.21
C PRO A 106 -5.16 3.20 -12.57
N GLU A 107 -5.93 4.28 -12.39
CA GLU A 107 -7.24 4.26 -11.71
C GLU A 107 -8.23 3.28 -12.35
N ASN A 108 -8.20 3.17 -13.68
CA ASN A 108 -9.07 2.28 -14.48
C ASN A 108 -8.65 0.79 -14.43
N HIS A 109 -7.66 0.43 -13.62
CA HIS A 109 -7.21 -0.96 -13.55
C HIS A 109 -8.12 -1.77 -12.62
N PRO A 110 -8.62 -2.95 -13.03
CA PRO A 110 -9.60 -3.73 -12.25
C PRO A 110 -9.09 -4.11 -10.84
N ALA A 111 -7.79 -4.38 -10.71
CA ALA A 111 -7.20 -4.67 -9.38
C ALA A 111 -7.21 -3.44 -8.44
N LYS A 112 -7.12 -2.23 -8.98
CA LYS A 112 -7.27 -0.99 -8.21
C LYS A 112 -8.76 -0.76 -7.93
N GLU A 113 -9.63 -1.05 -8.89
CA GLU A 113 -11.10 -1.03 -8.76
C GLU A 113 -11.72 -1.92 -7.66
N VAL A 114 -10.98 -2.91 -7.18
CA VAL A 114 -11.44 -3.72 -6.05
C VAL A 114 -11.25 -3.00 -4.71
N LEU A 115 -10.32 -2.05 -4.60
CA LEU A 115 -10.01 -1.39 -3.33
C LEU A 115 -11.11 -0.39 -2.91
N PRO A 116 -11.33 -0.14 -1.62
CA PRO A 116 -12.23 0.93 -1.17
C PRO A 116 -11.77 2.30 -1.70
N VAL A 117 -12.71 3.17 -2.07
CA VAL A 117 -12.38 4.52 -2.60
C VAL A 117 -11.57 5.31 -1.58
N SER A 118 -11.88 5.14 -0.28
CA SER A 118 -11.15 5.78 0.83
C SER A 118 -9.68 5.36 0.91
N PHE A 119 -9.31 4.16 0.43
CA PHE A 119 -7.92 3.72 0.36
C PHE A 119 -7.20 4.25 -0.89
N ARG A 120 -7.93 4.53 -1.97
CA ARG A 120 -7.34 4.97 -3.25
C ARG A 120 -7.11 6.47 -3.28
N GLU A 121 -8.18 7.23 -3.03
CA GLU A 121 -8.27 8.69 -3.20
C GLU A 121 -8.38 9.40 -1.85
N GLY A 122 -8.68 8.67 -0.78
CA GLY A 122 -8.96 9.26 0.52
C GLY A 122 -10.35 9.84 0.60
N ASP A 123 -10.53 10.72 1.59
CA ASP A 123 -11.78 11.49 1.76
C ASP A 123 -11.69 12.86 1.05
N GLN A 124 -10.68 13.08 0.20
CA GLN A 124 -10.37 14.40 -0.37
C GLN A 124 -11.50 14.99 -1.24
N HIS A 125 -12.28 14.14 -1.91
CA HIS A 125 -13.40 14.55 -2.75
C HIS A 125 -14.76 14.39 -2.08
N ALA A 126 -14.82 13.80 -0.89
CA ALA A 126 -16.08 13.61 -0.18
C ALA A 126 -16.44 14.89 0.56
N GLN A 127 -17.48 15.59 0.11
CA GLN A 127 -18.05 16.66 0.93
C GLN A 127 -18.56 16.09 2.26
N PRO A 128 -18.62 16.89 3.34
CA PRO A 128 -19.25 16.47 4.59
C PRO A 128 -20.67 15.92 4.33
N GLY A 129 -20.87 14.61 4.48
CA GLY A 129 -22.13 13.91 4.21
C GLY A 129 -22.17 13.06 2.91
N GLU A 130 -21.17 13.20 2.03
CA GLU A 130 -21.08 12.47 0.75
C GLU A 130 -20.22 11.19 0.82
N GLN A 131 -19.69 10.88 2.02
CA GLN A 131 -18.93 9.67 2.25
C GLN A 131 -19.81 8.44 2.00
N THR A 132 -19.39 7.57 1.07
CA THR A 132 -20.09 6.31 0.81
C THR A 132 -20.19 5.51 2.12
N PRO A 133 -21.41 5.15 2.57
CA PRO A 133 -21.60 4.42 3.82
C PRO A 133 -20.76 3.14 3.85
N GLY A 134 -19.93 2.99 4.87
CA GLY A 134 -19.11 1.80 5.08
C GLY A 134 -17.76 1.76 4.34
N ASN A 135 -17.44 2.78 3.54
CA ASN A 135 -16.17 2.84 2.80
C ASN A 135 -14.95 2.97 3.71
N ARG A 136 -15.08 3.54 4.93
CA ARG A 136 -13.98 3.69 5.91
C ARG A 136 -13.87 2.55 6.93
N GLN A 137 -14.81 1.60 6.91
CA GLN A 137 -14.88 0.51 7.90
C GLN A 137 -13.65 -0.39 7.95
N TRP A 138 -12.90 -0.49 6.84
CA TRP A 138 -11.67 -1.28 6.80
C TRP A 138 -10.55 -0.69 7.68
N ALA A 139 -10.52 0.63 7.85
CA ALA A 139 -9.55 1.37 8.66
C ALA A 139 -9.93 1.41 10.15
N GLU A 140 -11.21 1.15 10.49
CA GLU A 140 -11.67 1.11 11.87
C GLU A 140 -11.06 -0.08 12.63
N ARG A 141 -10.41 0.21 13.76
CA ARG A 141 -9.77 -0.82 14.60
C ARG A 141 -10.78 -1.80 15.20
N ASN A 142 -11.98 -1.30 15.55
CA ASN A 142 -12.99 -2.05 16.31
C ASN A 142 -14.01 -2.77 15.42
N ASN A 143 -13.97 -2.60 14.11
CA ASN A 143 -14.97 -3.16 13.22
C ASN A 143 -14.66 -4.64 12.93
N ARG A 144 -15.59 -5.53 13.32
CA ARG A 144 -15.54 -6.99 13.07
C ARG A 144 -16.68 -7.45 12.16
N GLY A 145 -17.18 -6.56 11.29
CA GLY A 145 -18.24 -6.87 10.33
C GLY A 145 -17.80 -7.81 9.19
N ARG A 146 -18.75 -8.14 8.31
CA ARG A 146 -18.48 -8.91 7.09
C ARG A 146 -17.77 -8.01 6.07
N TRP A 147 -16.49 -8.26 5.84
CA TRP A 147 -15.71 -7.45 4.91
C TRP A 147 -15.88 -7.88 3.46
N SER A 148 -15.89 -6.90 2.56
CA SER A 148 -15.69 -7.16 1.14
C SER A 148 -14.22 -7.57 0.87
N LEU A 149 -13.97 -8.21 -0.27
CA LEU A 149 -12.61 -8.56 -0.69
C LEU A 149 -11.70 -7.32 -0.70
N GLY A 150 -12.20 -6.21 -1.23
CA GLY A 150 -11.50 -4.92 -1.25
C GLY A 150 -11.12 -4.39 0.12
N GLN A 151 -12.06 -4.40 1.06
CA GLN A 151 -11.83 -3.97 2.43
C GLN A 151 -10.79 -4.84 3.13
N HIS A 152 -10.85 -6.16 2.93
CA HIS A 152 -9.86 -7.07 3.50
C HIS A 152 -8.46 -6.81 2.92
N LEU A 153 -8.36 -6.62 1.60
CA LEU A 153 -7.11 -6.28 0.93
C LEU A 153 -6.56 -4.94 1.43
N ALA A 154 -7.37 -3.88 1.47
CA ALA A 154 -6.95 -2.56 1.97
C ALA A 154 -6.40 -2.64 3.40
N ARG A 155 -7.04 -3.40 4.29
CA ARG A 155 -6.56 -3.63 5.65
C ARG A 155 -5.23 -4.40 5.68
N GLN A 156 -5.07 -5.43 4.85
CA GLN A 156 -3.78 -6.15 4.75
C GLN A 156 -2.67 -5.21 4.26
N LEU A 157 -2.93 -4.40 3.24
CA LEU A 157 -1.98 -3.43 2.69
C LEU A 157 -1.62 -2.35 3.71
N ALA A 158 -2.60 -1.87 4.47
CA ALA A 158 -2.39 -0.88 5.53
C ALA A 158 -1.46 -1.39 6.64
N ASN A 159 -1.52 -2.68 6.97
CA ASN A 159 -0.60 -3.27 7.94
C ASN A 159 0.84 -3.40 7.41
N ILE A 160 1.03 -3.39 6.09
CA ILE A 160 2.36 -3.49 5.45
C ILE A 160 3.00 -2.10 5.32
N LEU A 161 2.18 -1.06 5.15
CA LEU A 161 2.67 0.30 4.94
C LEU A 161 3.19 0.92 6.25
N PRO A 162 4.26 1.72 6.19
CA PRO A 162 4.79 2.43 7.36
C PRO A 162 3.95 3.64 7.77
N VAL A 163 3.04 4.09 6.89
CA VAL A 163 2.18 5.27 7.07
C VAL A 163 0.73 4.82 7.10
N ASP A 164 -0.10 5.47 7.92
CA ASP A 164 -1.54 5.21 7.96
C ASP A 164 -2.22 5.66 6.65
N PRO A 165 -2.75 4.73 5.83
CA PRO A 165 -3.40 5.07 4.58
C PRO A 165 -4.88 5.42 4.75
N SER A 166 -5.38 5.60 5.98
CA SER A 166 -6.78 5.91 6.27
C SER A 166 -7.26 7.26 5.71
N GLY A 167 -6.33 8.17 5.40
CA GLY A 167 -6.59 9.45 4.74
C GLY A 167 -6.50 9.40 3.21
N GLY A 168 -6.17 8.24 2.63
CA GLY A 168 -5.89 8.08 1.20
C GLY A 168 -4.48 8.49 0.79
N PHE A 169 -4.22 8.37 -0.51
CA PHE A 169 -2.98 8.83 -1.12
C PHE A 169 -3.27 10.04 -2.00
N GLU A 170 -2.65 11.17 -1.67
CA GLU A 170 -2.81 12.39 -2.47
C GLU A 170 -2.10 12.19 -3.81
N SER A 171 -2.85 12.29 -4.91
CA SER A 171 -2.24 12.38 -6.23
C SER A 171 -1.78 13.82 -6.44
N THR A 172 -0.49 14.04 -6.69
CA THR A 172 0.02 15.35 -7.07
C THR A 172 -0.48 15.71 -8.46
N THR A 173 -1.69 16.26 -8.56
CA THR A 173 -2.18 16.87 -9.79
C THR A 173 -1.45 18.18 -9.99
N GLN A 174 -0.87 18.39 -11.17
CA GLN A 174 -0.39 19.73 -11.56
C GLN A 174 -1.60 20.66 -11.61
N THR A 175 -1.72 21.53 -10.62
CA THR A 175 -2.73 22.58 -10.64
C THR A 175 -2.35 23.56 -11.74
N THR A 176 -3.22 23.72 -12.72
CA THR A 176 -3.14 24.87 -13.60
C THR A 176 -3.39 26.10 -12.74
N SER A 177 -2.48 27.09 -12.79
CA SER A 177 -2.68 28.34 -12.06
C SER A 177 -3.80 29.14 -12.73
N SER A 178 -5.05 28.78 -12.48
CA SER A 178 -6.17 29.65 -12.79
C SER A 178 -6.22 30.75 -11.74
N GLN A 179 -6.24 32.01 -12.17
CA GLN A 179 -6.65 33.09 -11.27
C GLN A 179 -8.03 32.77 -10.71
N PHE A 180 -8.18 32.87 -9.40
CA PHE A 180 -9.47 32.72 -8.74
C PHE A 180 -10.47 33.69 -9.41
N PRO A 181 -11.62 33.20 -9.92
CA PRO A 181 -12.52 34.02 -10.73
C PRO A 181 -13.29 35.08 -9.93
N GLY A 182 -13.13 35.12 -8.60
CA GLY A 182 -13.80 36.07 -7.72
C GLY A 182 -12.88 37.12 -7.12
N GLN A 183 -13.48 38.15 -6.53
CA GLN A 183 -12.79 39.03 -5.58
C GLN A 183 -12.91 38.44 -4.18
N ILE A 184 -11.78 38.35 -3.48
CA ILE A 184 -11.73 38.02 -2.05
C ILE A 184 -11.71 39.35 -1.29
N GLU A 185 -12.84 39.73 -0.70
CA GLU A 185 -12.93 40.88 0.19
C GLU A 185 -12.79 40.39 1.64
N MET A 186 -11.66 40.73 2.28
CA MET A 186 -11.48 40.47 3.71
C MET A 186 -12.04 41.65 4.52
N LEU A 187 -13.27 41.49 5.03
CA LEU A 187 -13.90 42.47 5.91
C LEU A 187 -13.32 42.36 7.33
N PRO A 188 -13.14 43.49 8.05
CA PRO A 188 -12.73 43.47 9.45
C PRO A 188 -13.79 42.80 10.34
N GLY A 189 -13.34 42.18 11.44
CA GLY A 189 -14.15 41.30 12.30
C GLY A 189 -15.59 41.72 12.64
N PRO A 190 -15.88 42.98 13.03
CA PRO A 190 -17.25 43.38 13.35
C PRO A 190 -18.15 43.50 12.11
N GLU A 191 -17.61 43.92 10.97
CA GLU A 191 -18.34 44.06 9.71
C GLU A 191 -18.61 42.70 9.04
N ALA A 192 -17.68 41.75 9.20
CA ALA A 192 -17.83 40.38 8.72
C ALA A 192 -19.02 39.66 9.37
N LEU A 193 -19.26 39.89 10.68
CA LEU A 193 -20.39 39.30 11.41
C LEU A 193 -21.74 39.87 10.95
N ALA A 194 -21.81 41.18 10.66
CA ALA A 194 -23.01 41.83 10.14
C ALA A 194 -23.30 41.40 8.69
N ALA A 195 -22.26 41.27 7.86
CA ALA A 195 -22.38 40.77 6.49
C ALA A 195 -22.83 39.29 6.44
N ALA A 196 -22.35 38.45 7.36
CA ALA A 196 -22.78 37.05 7.47
C ALA A 196 -24.26 36.90 7.89
N GLN A 197 -24.83 37.88 8.59
CA GLN A 197 -26.23 37.85 9.00
C GLN A 197 -27.21 38.32 7.91
N SER A 198 -26.72 38.99 6.85
CA SER A 198 -27.53 39.62 5.79
C SER A 198 -27.37 38.96 4.42
N LEU A 199 -26.97 37.70 4.39
CA LEU A 199 -26.55 36.98 3.18
C LEU A 199 -27.68 36.79 2.15
N PRO A 200 -27.48 37.17 0.87
CA PRO A 200 -28.34 36.75 -0.22
C PRO A 200 -28.14 35.24 -0.55
N PRO A 201 -29.17 34.54 -1.07
CA PRO A 201 -29.16 33.10 -1.28
C PRO A 201 -28.15 32.59 -2.33
N GLU A 202 -27.52 33.48 -3.11
CA GLU A 202 -26.54 33.14 -4.15
C GLU A 202 -25.08 33.13 -3.65
N LEU A 203 -24.83 33.33 -2.35
CA LEU A 203 -23.47 33.37 -1.79
C LEU A 203 -23.03 31.99 -1.25
N ALA A 204 -21.94 31.44 -1.78
CA ALA A 204 -21.31 30.22 -1.25
C ALA A 204 -20.17 30.59 -0.28
N ILE A 205 -20.32 30.22 0.99
CA ILE A 205 -19.30 30.42 2.02
C ILE A 205 -18.35 29.21 2.00
N TRP A 206 -17.05 29.47 1.92
CA TRP A 206 -16.02 28.45 2.00
C TRP A 206 -15.07 28.78 3.15
N SER A 207 -15.02 27.93 4.18
CA SER A 207 -13.91 27.95 5.12
C SER A 207 -12.81 27.03 4.59
N ASP A 208 -11.60 27.55 4.44
CA ASP A 208 -10.44 26.73 4.02
C ASP A 208 -9.95 25.78 5.14
N GLY A 209 -10.59 25.83 6.32
CA GLY A 209 -10.29 24.99 7.47
C GLY A 209 -8.94 25.30 8.14
N SER A 210 -8.24 26.36 7.72
CA SER A 210 -6.97 26.75 8.31
C SER A 210 -7.17 27.20 9.77
N ARG A 211 -6.30 26.74 10.67
CA ARG A 211 -6.30 27.19 12.06
C ARG A 211 -5.52 28.51 12.15
N LEU A 212 -6.20 29.57 12.58
CA LEU A 212 -5.57 30.82 12.97
C LEU A 212 -4.72 30.60 14.24
N GLU A 213 -3.72 31.46 14.48
CA GLU A 213 -2.80 31.36 15.64
C GLU A 213 -3.52 31.32 17.00
N ASN A 214 -4.76 31.80 17.05
CA ASN A 214 -5.64 31.78 18.22
C ASN A 214 -6.48 30.49 18.38
N GLY A 215 -6.21 29.45 17.58
CA GLY A 215 -6.89 28.16 17.62
C GLY A 215 -8.30 28.15 17.01
N LYS A 216 -8.77 29.26 16.44
CA LYS A 216 -10.05 29.35 15.74
C LYS A 216 -9.89 28.98 14.26
N SER A 217 -10.94 28.48 13.64
CA SER A 217 -10.94 28.21 12.19
C SER A 217 -11.07 29.52 11.43
N GLY A 218 -10.17 29.77 10.48
CA GLY A 218 -10.29 30.87 9.53
C GLY A 218 -11.51 30.64 8.62
N ALA A 219 -12.29 31.70 8.40
CA ALA A 219 -13.40 31.68 7.46
C ALA A 219 -13.15 32.79 6.43
N GLY A 220 -13.05 32.41 5.15
CA GLY A 220 -13.04 33.34 4.04
C GLY A 220 -14.45 33.48 3.48
N MET A 221 -14.82 34.69 3.04
CA MET A 221 -16.02 34.88 2.23
C MET A 221 -15.56 35.26 0.83
N SER A 222 -16.10 34.60 -0.19
CA SER A 222 -15.87 34.99 -1.58
C SER A 222 -17.19 35.17 -2.29
N ARG A 223 -17.27 36.16 -3.16
CA ARG A 223 -18.47 36.47 -3.92
C ARG A 223 -18.18 36.27 -5.40
N ALA A 224 -18.92 35.36 -6.04
CA ALA A 224 -18.96 35.32 -7.50
C ALA A 224 -19.79 36.51 -7.98
N ARG A 225 -19.15 37.48 -8.62
CA ARG A 225 -19.85 38.58 -9.30
C ARG A 225 -19.90 38.21 -10.78
N ASN A 226 -21.06 37.80 -11.28
CA ASN A 226 -21.25 37.67 -12.73
C ASN A 226 -21.15 39.07 -13.35
N SER A 227 -20.09 39.33 -14.12
CA SER A 227 -19.98 40.52 -14.97
C SER A 227 -21.01 40.41 -16.09
N ARG A 228 -21.91 41.40 -16.18
CA ARG A 228 -22.63 41.73 -17.41
C ARG A 228 -21.75 42.58 -18.30
#